data_AF-A0A7V2LJY1-F1
#
_entry.id   AF-A0A7V2LJY1-F1
#
_cell.length_a   1.000
_cell.length_b   1.000
_cell.length_c   1.000
_cell.angle_alpha   90.00
_cell.angle_beta   90.00
_cell.angle_gamma   90.00
#
_symmetry.space_group_name_H-M   'P 1'
#
loop_
_entity.id
_entity.type
_entity.pdbx_description
1 polymer ?
#
loop_
_entity_poly.entity_id
_entity_poly.type
_entity_poly.pdbx_seq_one_letter_code
_entity_poly.pdbx_strand_id
1 'polypeptide(L)'
;MRYVLLIGLLFFVVFLVLAAIILGAGIGVGWLLTRFLPFTLFEGAVLGVLAVSVAGATTWRFFRSGPSYPDDELFFDDEDFDLDDLPPGVIHPSRFIEDEADRTWENWFHYLFANDIYRDLTVFDEQVVHMNDMQKQELAIRLAEVIVAILRAKPPSTRRLRITKEQVRRKLTKMGMRPYDDDIIELALNAVEDNLDTFEEQILYIIRTKSWDDPSEELF
;
A
#
# COMPACT_ATOMS: atom_id res chain seq x y z
N MET A 1 13.62 -3.60 -35.11
CA MET A 1 15.05 -3.86 -34.76
C MET A 1 15.80 -2.62 -34.29
N ARG A 2 15.86 -1.51 -35.04
CA ARG A 2 16.56 -0.28 -34.61
C ARG A 2 16.12 0.27 -33.25
N TYR A 3 14.80 0.34 -32.99
CA TYR A 3 14.27 0.81 -31.70
C TYR A 3 14.62 -0.10 -30.52
N VAL A 4 14.59 -1.42 -30.71
CA VAL A 4 14.96 -2.39 -29.67
C VAL A 4 16.43 -2.26 -29.30
N LEU A 5 17.31 -2.05 -30.28
CA LEU A 5 18.74 -1.81 -30.04
C LEU A 5 19.00 -0.47 -29.33
N LEU A 6 18.27 0.59 -29.69
CA LEU A 6 18.37 1.89 -29.03
C LEU A 6 17.90 1.84 -27.57
N ILE A 7 16.78 1.17 -27.32
CA ILE A 7 16.25 0.95 -25.96
C ILE A 7 17.24 0.11 -25.15
N GLY A 8 17.75 -1.00 -25.70
CA GLY A 8 18.74 -1.84 -25.03
C GLY A 8 20.03 -1.08 -24.71
N LEU A 9 20.52 -0.24 -25.63
CA LEU A 9 21.68 0.62 -25.41
C LEU A 9 21.43 1.65 -24.30
N LEU A 10 20.24 2.25 -24.27
CA LEU A 10 19.86 3.20 -23.23
C LEU A 10 19.87 2.54 -21.84
N PHE A 11 19.25 1.37 -21.69
CA PHE A 11 19.30 0.61 -20.44
C PHE A 11 20.72 0.25 -20.02
N PHE A 12 21.57 -0.16 -20.97
CA PHE A 12 22.96 -0.48 -20.70
C PHE A 12 23.75 0.74 -20.22
N VAL A 13 23.57 1.90 -20.84
CA VAL A 13 24.22 3.16 -20.42
C VAL A 13 23.75 3.57 -19.02
N VAL A 14 22.44 3.53 -18.75
CA VAL A 14 21.89 3.84 -17.43
C VAL A 14 22.47 2.90 -16.36
N PHE A 15 22.54 1.60 -16.66
CA PHE A 15 23.14 0.61 -15.77
C PHE A 15 24.61 0.91 -15.47
N LEU A 16 25.42 1.25 -16.48
CA LEU A 16 26.83 1.61 -16.28
C LEU A 16 27.00 2.87 -15.43
N VAL A 17 26.15 3.88 -15.63
CA VAL A 17 26.18 5.12 -14.85
C VAL A 17 25.85 4.83 -13.38
N LEU A 18 24.80 4.05 -13.12
CA LEU A 18 24.41 3.65 -11.76
C LEU A 18 25.53 2.84 -11.07
N ALA A 19 26.12 1.87 -11.77
CA ALA A 19 27.23 1.08 -11.25
C ALA A 19 28.44 1.97 -10.90
N ALA A 20 28.78 2.94 -11.75
CA ALA A 20 29.86 3.88 -11.49
C ALA A 20 29.58 4.76 -10.26
N ILE A 21 28.34 5.22 -10.08
CA ILE A 21 27.94 6.00 -8.90
C ILE A 21 28.06 5.16 -7.62
N ILE A 22 27.56 3.92 -7.63
CA ILE A 22 27.62 3.03 -6.46
C ILE A 22 29.07 2.73 -6.08
N LEU A 23 29.92 2.42 -7.06
CA LEU A 23 31.34 2.16 -6.82
C LEU A 23 32.06 3.42 -6.33
N GLY A 24 31.81 4.57 -6.94
CA GLY A 24 32.40 5.85 -6.52
C GLY A 24 31.99 6.24 -5.10
N ALA A 25 30.70 6.12 -4.77
CA ALA A 25 30.18 6.36 -3.43
C ALA A 25 30.77 5.38 -2.41
N GLY A 26 30.86 4.09 -2.76
CA GLY A 26 31.47 3.06 -1.91
C GLY A 26 32.94 3.33 -1.60
N ILE A 27 33.72 3.74 -2.60
CA ILE A 27 35.13 4.14 -2.41
C ILE A 27 35.22 5.40 -1.54
N GLY A 28 34.37 6.40 -1.78
CA GLY A 28 34.35 7.64 -1.00
C GLY A 28 34.01 7.42 0.48
N VAL A 29 32.95 6.65 0.75
CA VAL A 29 32.56 6.26 2.12
C VAL A 29 33.63 5.39 2.76
N GLY A 30 34.22 4.45 2.01
CA GLY A 30 35.30 3.60 2.49
C GLY A 30 36.54 4.38 2.90
N TRP A 31 36.95 5.35 2.07
CA TRP A 31 38.05 6.26 2.41
C TRP A 31 37.75 7.12 3.65
N LEU A 32 36.48 7.49 3.85
CA LEU A 32 36.08 8.23 5.05
C LEU A 32 36.13 7.33 6.29
N LEU A 33 35.72 6.06 6.20
CA LEU A 33 35.78 5.10 7.30
C LEU A 33 37.21 4.82 7.76
N THR A 34 38.19 4.73 6.85
CA THR A 34 39.59 4.52 7.24
C THR A 34 40.20 5.69 8.03
N ARG A 35 39.55 6.86 8.06
CA ARG A 35 39.97 7.98 8.92
C ARG A 35 39.56 7.83 10.38
N PHE A 36 38.50 7.06 10.64
CA PHE A 36 37.91 6.93 11.98
C PHE A 36 38.14 5.55 12.60
N LEU A 37 38.33 4.53 11.77
CA LEU A 37 38.48 3.14 12.18
C LEU A 37 39.72 2.51 11.54
N PRO A 38 40.36 1.53 12.20
CA PRO A 38 41.58 0.88 11.72
C PRO A 38 41.28 -0.14 10.60
N PHE A 39 40.52 0.27 9.59
CA PHE A 39 40.22 -0.54 8.42
C PHE A 39 41.21 -0.28 7.30
N THR A 40 41.43 -1.30 6.48
CA THR A 40 42.09 -1.13 5.19
C THR A 40 41.15 -0.45 4.19
N LEU A 41 41.69 0.20 3.15
CA LEU A 41 40.88 0.81 2.08
C LEU A 41 39.95 -0.21 1.40
N PHE A 42 40.39 -1.46 1.30
CA PHE A 42 39.57 -2.54 0.75
C PHE A 42 38.36 -2.86 1.64
N GLU A 43 38.58 -3.07 2.93
CA GLU A 43 37.51 -3.32 3.91
C GLU A 43 36.55 -2.14 3.99
N GLY A 44 37.09 -0.91 4.00
CA GLY A 44 36.30 0.32 3.95
C GLY A 44 35.43 0.40 2.70
N ALA A 45 35.97 0.08 1.51
CA ALA A 45 35.21 0.11 0.27
C ALA A 45 34.10 -0.94 0.23
N VAL A 46 34.35 -2.15 0.72
CA VAL A 46 33.33 -3.21 0.84
C VAL A 46 32.22 -2.78 1.78
N LEU A 47 32.56 -2.23 2.95
CA LEU A 47 31.60 -1.68 3.90
C LEU A 47 30.82 -0.50 3.32
N GLY A 48 31.48 0.37 2.55
CA GLY A 48 30.85 1.48 1.85
C GLY A 48 29.82 1.03 0.82
N VAL A 49 30.13 0.03 0.00
CA VAL A 49 29.18 -0.55 -0.96
C VAL A 49 28.00 -1.20 -0.23
N LEU A 50 28.25 -1.93 0.86
CA LEU A 50 27.20 -2.49 1.72
C LEU A 50 26.30 -1.39 2.29
N ALA A 51 26.89 -0.35 2.85
CA ALA A 51 26.15 0.79 3.43
C ALA A 51 25.30 1.49 2.38
N VAL A 52 25.83 1.77 1.18
CA VAL A 52 25.08 2.38 0.08
C VAL A 52 23.96 1.46 -0.41
N SER A 53 24.19 0.15 -0.47
CA SER A 53 23.17 -0.81 -0.88
C SER A 53 22.04 -0.92 0.14
N VAL A 54 22.37 -0.97 1.43
CA VAL A 54 21.38 -0.97 2.52
C VAL A 54 20.62 0.36 2.54
N ALA A 55 21.32 1.49 2.48
CA ALA A 55 20.71 2.81 2.42
C ALA A 55 19.81 2.97 1.19
N GLY A 56 20.22 2.45 0.03
CA GLY A 56 19.43 2.43 -1.19
C GLY A 56 18.18 1.56 -1.02
N ALA A 57 18.29 0.38 -0.42
CA ALA A 57 17.16 -0.50 -0.14
C ALA A 57 16.18 0.09 0.90
N THR A 58 16.68 0.74 1.95
CA THR A 58 15.84 1.42 2.94
C THR A 58 15.19 2.66 2.36
N THR A 59 15.92 3.44 1.56
CA THR A 59 15.38 4.60 0.85
C THR A 59 14.34 4.18 -0.19
N TRP A 60 14.58 3.10 -0.94
CA TRP A 60 13.59 2.53 -1.85
C TRP A 60 12.34 2.04 -1.12
N ARG A 61 12.49 1.38 0.04
CA ARG A 61 11.35 1.04 0.90
C ARG A 61 10.62 2.30 1.37
N PHE A 62 11.34 3.34 1.79
CA PHE A 62 10.79 4.62 2.24
C PHE A 62 10.07 5.39 1.11
N PHE A 63 10.58 5.35 -0.12
CA PHE A 63 9.91 5.94 -1.29
C PHE A 63 8.74 5.08 -1.79
N ARG A 64 8.82 3.75 -1.62
CA ARG A 64 7.72 2.84 -1.94
C ARG A 64 6.59 2.91 -0.91
N SER A 65 6.88 3.21 0.34
CA SER A 65 5.86 3.56 1.34
C SER A 65 5.21 4.93 1.07
N GLY A 66 5.51 5.57 -0.07
CA GLY A 66 5.06 6.92 -0.39
C GLY A 66 5.59 7.95 0.61
N PRO A 67 5.49 9.25 0.30
CA PRO A 67 5.28 10.17 1.40
C PRO A 67 3.95 9.76 2.04
N SER A 68 3.98 9.15 3.23
CA SER A 68 2.97 9.53 4.20
C SER A 68 3.05 11.07 4.25
N TYR A 69 1.94 11.71 3.90
CA TYR A 69 1.73 13.10 4.30
C TYR A 69 2.14 13.20 5.78
N PRO A 70 2.73 14.33 6.21
CA PRO A 70 3.18 14.46 7.59
C PRO A 70 2.09 13.96 8.54
N ASP A 71 2.47 13.01 9.42
CA ASP A 71 1.71 12.51 10.56
C ASP A 71 1.54 13.61 11.63
N ASP A 72 1.12 14.79 11.19
CA ASP A 72 0.87 15.95 12.03
C ASP A 72 -0.64 16.22 11.88
N GLU A 73 -1.40 15.66 12.82
CA GLU A 73 -2.86 15.70 12.94
C GLU A 73 -3.58 14.61 12.13
N LEU A 74 -3.85 13.48 12.80
CA LEU A 74 -5.07 12.72 12.57
C LEU A 74 -6.24 13.71 12.76
N PHE A 75 -6.63 14.38 11.68
CA PHE A 75 -7.73 15.33 11.59
C PHE A 75 -9.08 14.63 11.89
N PHE A 76 -9.35 14.43 13.17
CA PHE A 76 -10.68 14.19 13.73
C PHE A 76 -10.84 14.97 15.04
N ASP A 77 -10.38 16.23 15.05
CA ASP A 77 -10.69 17.18 16.11
C ASP A 77 -11.60 18.26 15.49
N ASP A 78 -12.83 18.32 16.01
CA ASP A 78 -13.84 19.38 15.89
C ASP A 78 -14.64 19.58 14.57
N GLU A 79 -15.89 19.10 14.66
CA GLU A 79 -17.16 19.68 14.16
C GLU A 79 -17.46 19.91 12.66
N ASP A 80 -16.52 19.93 11.70
CA ASP A 80 -16.86 20.24 10.30
C ASP A 80 -16.07 19.40 9.25
N PHE A 81 -16.23 18.07 9.25
CA PHE A 81 -15.84 17.28 8.06
C PHE A 81 -16.84 17.56 6.93
N ASP A 82 -16.61 18.65 6.20
CA ASP A 82 -17.45 19.05 5.07
C ASP A 82 -17.23 18.04 3.93
N LEU A 83 -18.11 17.03 3.88
CA LEU A 83 -18.10 15.95 2.88
C LEU A 83 -18.10 16.51 1.44
N ASP A 84 -18.53 17.76 1.28
CA ASP A 84 -18.57 18.51 0.02
C ASP A 84 -17.17 19.00 -0.46
N ASP A 85 -16.12 18.98 0.37
CA ASP A 85 -14.77 19.47 0.02
C ASP A 85 -13.71 18.34 -0.07
N LEU A 86 -14.15 17.11 -0.29
CA LEU A 86 -13.25 15.98 -0.53
C LEU A 86 -12.41 16.20 -1.80
N PRO A 87 -11.09 15.90 -1.77
CA PRO A 87 -10.24 16.06 -2.93
C PRO A 87 -10.75 15.21 -4.11
N PRO A 88 -10.65 15.72 -5.35
CA PRO A 88 -11.09 14.98 -6.52
C PRO A 88 -10.33 13.65 -6.60
N GLY A 89 -11.06 12.55 -6.78
CA GLY A 89 -10.48 11.20 -6.81
C GLY A 89 -10.62 10.40 -5.52
N VAL A 90 -11.58 10.75 -4.66
CA VAL A 90 -12.00 9.95 -3.50
C VAL A 90 -13.40 9.40 -3.75
N ILE A 91 -13.66 8.15 -3.36
CA ILE A 91 -15.00 7.58 -3.33
C ILE A 91 -15.74 8.21 -2.15
N HIS A 92 -16.82 8.92 -2.44
CA HIS A 92 -17.58 9.66 -1.44
C HIS A 92 -18.09 8.74 -0.30
N PRO A 93 -17.96 9.14 0.99
CA PRO A 93 -18.39 8.34 2.14
C PRO A 93 -19.85 7.92 2.13
N SER A 94 -20.73 8.71 1.50
CA SER A 94 -22.16 8.36 1.34
C SER A 94 -22.41 7.08 0.53
N ARG A 95 -21.38 6.50 -0.10
CA ARG A 95 -21.46 5.17 -0.73
C ARG A 95 -21.41 4.03 0.29
N PHE A 96 -21.04 4.32 1.54
CA PHE A 96 -20.84 3.35 2.62
C PHE A 96 -21.61 3.70 3.89
N ILE A 97 -21.83 5.00 4.16
CA ILE A 97 -22.45 5.51 5.38
C ILE A 97 -23.56 6.49 4.96
N GLU A 98 -24.83 6.09 5.09
CA GLU A 98 -25.96 6.98 4.76
C GLU A 98 -26.40 7.80 5.99
N ASP A 99 -26.34 7.20 7.18
CA ASP A 99 -26.73 7.83 8.44
C ASP A 99 -25.78 7.51 9.61
N GLU A 100 -26.10 8.00 10.82
CA GLU A 100 -25.29 7.75 12.03
C GLU A 100 -25.27 6.28 12.45
N ALA A 101 -26.31 5.50 12.15
CA ALA A 101 -26.34 4.08 12.52
C ALA A 101 -25.41 3.24 11.63
N ASP A 102 -25.11 3.72 10.41
CA ASP A 102 -24.15 3.09 9.51
C ASP A 102 -22.69 3.33 9.90
N ARG A 103 -22.41 4.19 10.90
CA ARG A 103 -21.06 4.53 11.38
C ARG A 103 -20.43 3.40 12.21
N THR A 104 -20.24 2.26 11.58
CA THR A 104 -19.68 1.04 12.16
C THR A 104 -18.25 0.79 11.67
N TRP A 105 -17.49 -0.01 12.42
CA TRP A 105 -16.17 -0.47 11.99
C TRP A 105 -16.19 -1.17 10.62
N GLU A 106 -17.23 -1.96 10.32
CA GLU A 106 -17.36 -2.64 9.03
C GLU A 106 -17.45 -1.64 7.87
N ASN A 107 -18.31 -0.63 7.98
CA ASN A 107 -18.47 0.38 6.94
C ASN A 107 -17.27 1.31 6.84
N TRP A 108 -16.61 1.61 7.96
CA TRP A 108 -15.35 2.35 7.97
C TRP A 108 -14.27 1.61 7.18
N PHE A 109 -14.07 0.31 7.42
CA PHE A 109 -13.08 -0.47 6.66
C PHE A 109 -13.49 -0.67 5.20
N HIS A 110 -14.78 -0.75 4.87
CA HIS A 110 -15.22 -0.71 3.48
C HIS A 110 -14.79 0.58 2.78
N TYR A 111 -15.05 1.73 3.41
CA TYR A 111 -14.66 3.04 2.90
C TYR A 111 -13.14 3.18 2.74
N LEU A 112 -12.38 2.83 3.79
CA LEU A 112 -10.93 2.94 3.83
C LEU A 112 -10.28 2.08 2.72
N PHE A 113 -10.58 0.78 2.69
CA PHE A 113 -9.98 -0.13 1.72
C PHE A 113 -10.43 0.17 0.29
N ALA A 114 -11.68 0.60 0.06
CA ALA A 114 -12.12 0.95 -1.28
C ALA A 114 -11.34 2.16 -1.83
N ASN A 115 -11.04 3.15 -0.99
CA ASN A 115 -10.28 4.32 -1.42
C ASN A 115 -8.81 4.00 -1.70
N ASP A 116 -8.16 3.14 -0.92
CA ASP A 116 -6.79 2.71 -1.23
C ASP A 116 -6.72 1.94 -2.55
N ILE A 117 -7.63 0.98 -2.73
CA ILE A 117 -7.69 0.18 -3.97
C ILE A 117 -7.98 1.09 -5.16
N TYR A 118 -8.88 2.06 -5.02
CA TYR A 118 -9.20 3.01 -6.08
C TYR A 118 -7.99 3.90 -6.45
N ARG A 119 -7.27 4.40 -5.45
CA ARG A 119 -6.03 5.17 -5.65
C ARG A 119 -5.04 4.35 -6.46
N ASP A 120 -4.78 3.10 -6.07
CA ASP A 120 -3.83 2.23 -6.76
C ASP A 120 -4.29 1.86 -8.18
N LEU A 121 -5.59 1.62 -8.40
CA LEU A 121 -6.16 1.41 -9.73
C LEU A 121 -6.03 2.64 -10.64
N THR A 122 -5.94 3.83 -10.05
CA THR A 122 -5.79 5.09 -10.79
C THR A 122 -4.32 5.36 -11.12
N VAL A 123 -3.41 5.04 -10.19
CA VAL A 123 -1.97 5.25 -10.36
C VAL A 123 -1.34 4.17 -11.25
N PHE A 124 -1.69 2.90 -11.05
CA PHE A 124 -1.16 1.75 -11.79
C PHE A 124 -2.11 1.31 -12.91
N ASP A 125 -2.44 2.26 -13.78
CA ASP A 125 -3.50 2.17 -14.80
C ASP A 125 -3.33 0.99 -15.79
N GLU A 126 -2.13 0.45 -15.99
CA GLU A 126 -1.81 -0.54 -17.05
C GLU A 126 -2.77 -1.74 -17.11
N GLN A 127 -3.27 -2.21 -15.96
CA GLN A 127 -4.14 -3.40 -15.87
C GLN A 127 -5.62 -3.07 -16.08
N VAL A 128 -5.99 -1.80 -15.94
CA VAL A 128 -7.37 -1.30 -15.99
C VAL A 128 -7.55 -0.11 -16.93
N VAL A 129 -6.63 0.10 -17.89
CA VAL A 129 -6.62 1.18 -18.90
C VAL A 129 -7.98 1.37 -19.60
N HIS A 130 -8.75 0.29 -19.75
CA HIS A 130 -10.04 0.32 -20.43
C HIS A 130 -11.23 0.72 -19.52
N MET A 131 -11.00 0.85 -18.22
CA MET A 131 -12.02 1.20 -17.24
C MET A 131 -12.06 2.72 -17.06
N ASN A 132 -13.25 3.31 -17.12
CA ASN A 132 -13.44 4.68 -16.67
C ASN A 132 -13.44 4.77 -15.14
N ASP A 133 -13.37 5.99 -14.59
CA ASP A 133 -13.28 6.21 -13.14
C ASP A 133 -14.42 5.53 -12.38
N MET A 134 -15.66 5.65 -12.87
CA MET A 134 -16.81 4.99 -12.25
C MET A 134 -16.62 3.47 -12.18
N GLN A 135 -16.13 2.84 -13.25
CA GLN A 135 -15.85 1.40 -13.26
C GLN A 135 -14.74 1.02 -12.29
N LYS A 136 -13.71 1.86 -12.14
CA LYS A 136 -12.64 1.66 -11.16
C LYS A 136 -13.16 1.80 -9.73
N GLN A 137 -14.02 2.77 -9.44
CA GLN A 137 -14.66 2.93 -8.12
C GLN A 137 -15.51 1.70 -7.78
N GLU A 138 -16.38 1.25 -8.68
CA GLU A 138 -17.21 0.05 -8.46
C GLU A 138 -16.39 -1.23 -8.34
N LEU A 139 -15.22 -1.32 -9.00
CA LEU A 139 -14.29 -2.42 -8.80
C LEU A 139 -13.66 -2.36 -7.41
N ALA A 140 -13.19 -1.19 -6.98
CA ALA A 140 -12.57 -0.99 -5.69
C ALA A 140 -13.52 -1.30 -4.53
N ILE A 141 -14.77 -0.82 -4.60
CA ILE A 141 -15.83 -1.11 -3.62
C ILE A 141 -16.03 -2.62 -3.48
N ARG A 142 -16.22 -3.35 -4.58
CA ARG A 142 -16.44 -4.81 -4.55
C ARG A 142 -15.24 -5.58 -4.00
N LEU A 143 -14.01 -5.13 -4.29
CA LEU A 143 -12.82 -5.77 -3.74
C LEU A 143 -12.67 -5.50 -2.24
N ALA A 144 -12.98 -4.28 -1.79
CA ALA A 144 -13.03 -3.93 -0.37
C ALA A 144 -14.07 -4.76 0.39
N GLU A 145 -15.29 -4.91 -0.14
CA GLU A 145 -16.33 -5.80 0.42
C GLU A 145 -15.80 -7.23 0.62
N VAL A 146 -15.09 -7.77 -0.38
CA VAL A 146 -14.52 -9.11 -0.30
C VAL A 146 -13.44 -9.20 0.79
N ILE A 147 -12.58 -8.20 0.88
CA ILE A 147 -11.49 -8.10 1.87
C ILE A 147 -12.07 -8.04 3.28
N VAL A 148 -12.99 -7.12 3.55
CA VAL A 148 -13.67 -7.01 4.86
C VAL A 148 -14.40 -8.29 5.19
N ALA A 149 -15.10 -8.89 4.24
CA ALA A 149 -15.81 -10.14 4.46
C ALA A 149 -14.87 -11.36 4.66
N ILE A 150 -13.59 -11.27 4.29
CA ILE A 150 -12.55 -12.24 4.68
C ILE A 150 -12.08 -11.96 6.11
N LEU A 151 -11.82 -10.70 6.45
CA LEU A 151 -11.42 -10.30 7.81
C LEU A 151 -12.48 -10.70 8.84
N ARG A 152 -13.76 -10.39 8.58
CA ARG A 152 -14.90 -10.75 9.44
C ARG A 152 -15.05 -12.25 9.64
N ALA A 153 -14.61 -13.05 8.67
CA ALA A 153 -14.66 -14.51 8.75
C ALA A 153 -13.47 -15.13 9.51
N LYS A 154 -12.46 -14.34 9.90
CA LYS A 154 -11.31 -14.83 10.67
C LYS A 154 -11.75 -15.24 12.09
N PRO A 155 -11.16 -16.31 12.67
CA PRO A 155 -11.50 -16.73 14.02
C PRO A 155 -10.95 -15.75 15.08
N PRO A 156 -11.55 -15.67 16.28
CA PRO A 156 -11.05 -14.84 17.38
C PRO A 156 -9.59 -15.13 17.78
N SER A 157 -9.12 -16.36 17.54
CA SER A 157 -7.74 -16.77 17.82
C SER A 157 -6.72 -16.27 16.78
N THR A 158 -7.12 -15.44 15.83
CA THR A 158 -6.24 -14.92 14.79
C THR A 158 -5.16 -14.03 15.39
N ARG A 159 -3.93 -14.21 14.87
CA ARG A 159 -2.76 -13.42 15.26
C ARG A 159 -2.15 -12.61 14.12
N ARG A 160 -2.62 -12.81 12.89
CA ARG A 160 -2.08 -12.16 11.69
C ARG A 160 -3.22 -11.88 10.71
N LEU A 161 -3.23 -10.67 10.17
CA LEU A 161 -4.32 -10.22 9.30
C LEU A 161 -4.13 -10.58 7.83
N ARG A 162 -2.95 -11.07 7.44
CA ARG A 162 -2.61 -11.49 6.07
C ARG A 162 -3.78 -12.15 5.32
N ILE A 163 -4.02 -11.64 4.12
CA ILE A 163 -5.01 -12.13 3.15
C ILE A 163 -4.26 -12.63 1.91
N THR A 164 -4.69 -13.75 1.34
CA THR A 164 -4.07 -14.33 0.14
C THR A 164 -4.98 -14.22 -1.09
N LYS A 165 -4.39 -14.26 -2.29
CA LYS A 165 -5.13 -14.30 -3.57
C LYS A 165 -6.16 -15.43 -3.60
N GLU A 166 -5.80 -16.63 -3.15
CA GLU A 166 -6.74 -17.75 -3.01
C GLU A 166 -7.90 -17.49 -2.04
N GLN A 167 -7.71 -16.70 -0.98
CA GLN A 167 -8.81 -16.32 -0.09
C GLN A 167 -9.77 -15.38 -0.81
N VAL A 168 -9.24 -14.36 -1.51
CA VAL A 168 -10.04 -13.43 -2.33
C VAL A 168 -10.81 -14.18 -3.42
N ARG A 169 -10.15 -15.01 -4.24
CA ARG A 169 -10.83 -15.78 -5.30
C ARG A 169 -11.94 -16.68 -4.75
N ARG A 170 -11.68 -17.41 -3.66
CA ARG A 170 -12.71 -18.25 -3.03
C ARG A 170 -13.89 -17.44 -2.52
N LYS A 171 -13.62 -16.26 -1.94
CA LYS A 171 -14.66 -15.39 -1.40
C LYS A 171 -15.49 -14.74 -2.52
N LEU A 172 -14.86 -14.25 -3.59
CA LEU A 172 -15.53 -13.77 -4.82
C LEU A 172 -16.50 -14.82 -5.36
N THR A 173 -16.03 -16.06 -5.56
CA THR A 173 -16.87 -17.16 -6.04
C THR A 173 -18.03 -17.44 -5.09
N LYS A 174 -17.79 -17.43 -3.76
CA LYS A 174 -18.83 -17.64 -2.75
C LYS A 174 -19.89 -16.53 -2.76
N MET A 175 -19.51 -15.32 -3.13
CA MET A 175 -20.41 -14.16 -3.27
C MET A 175 -21.08 -14.10 -4.65
N GLY A 176 -20.88 -15.10 -5.53
CA GLY A 176 -21.47 -15.12 -6.86
C GLY A 176 -20.85 -14.11 -7.84
N MET A 177 -19.68 -13.55 -7.49
CA MET A 177 -18.96 -12.60 -8.33
C MET A 177 -18.08 -13.34 -9.34
N ARG A 178 -17.89 -12.74 -10.51
CA ARG A 178 -16.91 -13.23 -11.49
C ARG A 178 -15.50 -13.06 -10.91
N PRO A 179 -14.63 -14.08 -10.97
CA PRO A 179 -13.24 -13.92 -10.55
C PRO A 179 -12.53 -12.88 -11.43
N TYR A 180 -11.78 -12.00 -10.78
CA TYR A 180 -10.90 -11.03 -11.44
C TYR A 180 -9.55 -11.68 -11.76
N ASP A 181 -8.80 -11.05 -12.68
CA ASP A 181 -7.44 -11.45 -12.99
C ASP A 181 -6.53 -11.30 -11.78
N ASP A 182 -5.48 -12.12 -11.73
CA ASP A 182 -4.58 -12.20 -10.58
C ASP A 182 -3.89 -10.89 -10.26
N ASP A 183 -3.57 -10.12 -11.30
CA ASP A 183 -2.87 -8.84 -11.18
C ASP A 183 -3.75 -7.80 -10.49
N ILE A 184 -5.06 -7.77 -10.80
CA ILE A 184 -6.04 -6.89 -10.13
C ILE A 184 -6.19 -7.27 -8.65
N ILE A 185 -6.25 -8.58 -8.36
CA ILE A 185 -6.34 -9.06 -6.97
C ILE A 185 -5.05 -8.72 -6.21
N GLU A 186 -3.89 -8.90 -6.84
CA GLU A 186 -2.60 -8.58 -6.23
C GLU A 186 -2.46 -7.09 -5.94
N LEU A 187 -2.85 -6.24 -6.89
CA LEU A 187 -2.90 -4.80 -6.71
C LEU A 187 -3.78 -4.42 -5.52
N ALA A 188 -5.01 -4.96 -5.44
CA ALA A 188 -5.90 -4.67 -4.33
C ALA A 188 -5.36 -5.16 -2.98
N LEU A 189 -4.70 -6.32 -2.93
CA LEU A 189 -4.08 -6.83 -1.70
C LEU A 189 -2.89 -5.98 -1.26
N ASN A 190 -2.09 -5.49 -2.20
CA ASN A 190 -0.98 -4.59 -1.90
C ASN A 190 -1.50 -3.24 -1.39
N ALA A 191 -2.56 -2.70 -2.02
CA ALA A 191 -3.15 -1.41 -1.66
C ALA A 191 -3.64 -1.38 -0.20
N VAL A 192 -4.18 -2.49 0.30
CA VAL A 192 -4.67 -2.58 1.69
C VAL A 192 -3.63 -3.06 2.70
N GLU A 193 -2.46 -3.52 2.25
CA GLU A 193 -1.43 -4.10 3.14
C GLU A 193 -0.99 -3.09 4.19
N ASP A 194 -0.74 -1.84 3.80
CA ASP A 194 -0.33 -0.76 4.69
C ASP A 194 -1.37 -0.46 5.77
N ASN A 195 -2.66 -0.51 5.43
CA ASN A 195 -3.75 -0.32 6.41
C ASN A 195 -3.95 -1.54 7.31
N LEU A 196 -3.74 -2.75 6.80
CA LEU A 196 -3.76 -3.96 7.64
C LEU A 196 -2.63 -3.95 8.68
N ASP A 197 -1.47 -3.38 8.34
CA ASP A 197 -0.35 -3.24 9.25
C ASP A 197 -0.56 -2.06 10.22
N THR A 198 -1.01 -0.90 9.72
CA THR A 198 -1.27 0.30 10.54
C THR A 198 -2.36 0.05 11.59
N PHE A 199 -3.45 -0.60 11.21
CA PHE A 199 -4.59 -0.88 12.10
C PHE A 199 -4.58 -2.32 12.64
N GLU A 200 -3.42 -2.98 12.71
CA GLU A 200 -3.36 -4.41 13.06
C GLU A 200 -4.00 -4.69 14.42
N GLU A 201 -3.68 -3.88 15.43
CA GLU A 201 -4.17 -4.07 16.80
C GLU A 201 -5.69 -3.87 16.89
N GLN A 202 -6.21 -2.82 16.25
CA GLN A 202 -7.63 -2.48 16.19
C GLN A 202 -8.43 -3.57 15.47
N ILE A 203 -8.01 -3.98 14.27
CA ILE A 203 -8.69 -5.03 13.51
C ILE A 203 -8.66 -6.36 14.28
N LEU A 204 -7.53 -6.70 14.92
CA LEU A 204 -7.46 -7.91 15.75
C LEU A 204 -8.37 -7.83 16.98
N TYR A 205 -8.49 -6.66 17.61
CA TYR A 205 -9.44 -6.42 18.68
C TYR A 205 -10.87 -6.67 18.18
N ILE A 206 -11.26 -6.04 17.07
CA ILE A 206 -12.59 -6.18 16.47
C ILE A 206 -12.92 -7.63 16.11
N ILE A 207 -11.96 -8.38 15.54
CA ILE A 207 -12.12 -9.81 15.26
C ILE A 207 -12.34 -10.63 16.54
N ARG A 208 -11.63 -10.29 17.63
CA ARG A 208 -11.71 -11.02 18.90
C ARG A 208 -13.03 -10.77 19.63
N THR A 209 -13.47 -9.52 19.67
CA THR A 209 -14.70 -9.08 20.36
C THR A 209 -15.94 -9.24 19.49
N LYS A 210 -15.78 -9.41 18.18
CA LYS A 210 -16.85 -9.38 17.17
C LYS A 210 -17.58 -8.05 17.09
N SER A 211 -16.88 -6.95 17.35
CA SER A 211 -17.41 -5.57 17.36
C SER A 211 -17.45 -4.94 15.97
N TRP A 212 -17.72 -5.70 14.91
CA TRP A 212 -17.75 -5.18 13.53
C TRP A 212 -18.88 -4.17 13.33
N ASP A 213 -20.00 -4.43 13.99
CA ASP A 213 -21.22 -3.64 13.92
C ASP A 213 -21.29 -2.59 15.06
N ASP A 214 -20.26 -2.51 15.92
CA ASP A 214 -20.19 -1.50 16.98
C ASP A 214 -19.83 -0.13 16.37
N PRO A 215 -20.29 0.97 16.97
CA PRO A 215 -19.91 2.31 16.53
C PRO A 215 -18.39 2.42 16.60
N SER A 216 -17.78 2.86 15.51
CA SER A 216 -16.35 3.16 15.53
C SER A 216 -16.18 4.50 16.22
N GLU A 217 -15.79 4.46 17.50
CA GLU A 217 -15.48 5.66 18.29
C GLU A 217 -14.38 6.50 17.63
N GLU A 218 -13.53 5.93 16.76
CA GLU A 218 -12.58 6.69 15.93
C GLU A 218 -13.23 7.53 14.80
N LEU A 219 -14.56 7.49 14.63
CA LEU A 219 -15.33 8.40 13.75
C LEU A 219 -15.80 9.68 14.48
N PHE A 220 -15.50 9.85 15.77
CA PHE A 220 -16.05 10.92 16.62
C PHE A 220 -15.03 11.51 17.59
#